data_AF-A0A9P7A1B3-F1
#
_entry.id   AF-A0A9P7A1B3-F1
#
_cell.length_a   1.000
_cell.length_b   1.000
_cell.length_c   1.000
_cell.angle_alpha   90.00
_cell.angle_beta   90.00
_cell.angle_gamma   90.00
#
_symmetry.space_group_name_H-M   'P 1'
#
loop_
_entity.id
_entity.type
_entity.pdbx_description
1 polymer ?
#
loop_
_entity_poly.entity_id
_entity_poly.type
_entity_poly.pdbx_seq_one_letter_code
_entity_poly.pdbx_strand_id
1 'polypeptide(L)'
;MHFSKPQVDLLIWILVVKLTPTYYKNIDHLLNDFGRFRELSSWRKEFKRDWLHAVNTPITAPLNPKYRPDPHRWVCTCPNLVKTRFLICKHLVQSVHPVTPTFFLEVQRNRTIPFWAHLLLVPLNSCPPPLATAAIPVPVPGPVNEEEIESGDEASDGVEDDLVDTFCQQLDTKTFQEHMLTHVKNTCDFCDGLEYQIQFNDYRMLTILERNGSSFLRLADNCLSRE
;
A
#
# COMPACT_ATOMS: atom_id res chain seq x y z
N MET A 1 -21.41 38.16 -26.46
CA MET A 1 -22.11 36.86 -26.45
C MET A 1 -22.85 36.75 -25.12
N HIS A 2 -24.15 37.05 -25.10
CA HIS A 2 -24.96 37.00 -23.88
C HIS A 2 -25.39 35.56 -23.63
N PHE A 3 -24.87 34.94 -22.57
CA PHE A 3 -25.43 33.70 -22.05
C PHE A 3 -26.77 34.03 -21.39
N SER A 4 -27.86 33.73 -22.09
CA SER A 4 -29.20 33.73 -21.52
C SER A 4 -29.21 32.78 -20.33
N LYS A 5 -29.35 33.31 -19.11
CA LYS A 5 -29.55 32.47 -17.91
C LYS A 5 -30.71 31.52 -18.21
N PRO A 6 -30.54 30.18 -18.13
CA PRO A 6 -31.68 29.30 -18.19
C PRO A 6 -32.62 29.70 -17.05
N GLN A 7 -33.91 29.81 -17.36
CA GLN A 7 -34.93 30.03 -16.32
C GLN A 7 -34.74 28.97 -15.24
N VAL A 8 -34.83 29.35 -13.98
CA VAL A 8 -34.54 28.47 -12.83
C VAL A 8 -35.33 27.16 -12.93
N ASP A 9 -36.55 27.21 -13.47
CA ASP A 9 -37.41 26.05 -13.72
C ASP A 9 -36.80 25.05 -14.72
N LEU A 10 -36.15 25.55 -15.79
CA LEU A 10 -35.46 24.68 -16.75
C LEU A 10 -34.25 24.01 -16.10
N LEU A 11 -33.50 24.72 -15.26
CA LEU A 11 -32.40 24.14 -14.50
C LEU A 11 -32.90 23.07 -13.53
N ILE A 12 -33.97 23.36 -12.76
CA ILE A 12 -34.59 22.40 -11.84
C ILE A 12 -35.07 21.17 -12.61
N TRP A 13 -35.73 21.35 -13.75
CA TRP A 13 -36.18 20.25 -14.59
C TRP A 13 -35.00 19.39 -15.08
N ILE A 14 -33.91 20.00 -15.54
CA ILE A 14 -32.70 19.27 -15.94
C ILE A 14 -32.13 18.49 -14.75
N LEU A 15 -32.02 19.10 -13.58
CA LEU A 15 -31.50 18.43 -12.38
C LEU A 15 -32.39 17.24 -12.01
N VAL A 16 -33.69 17.43 -11.87
CA VAL A 16 -34.63 16.38 -11.42
C VAL A 16 -34.82 15.28 -12.45
N VAL A 17 -34.93 15.62 -13.74
CA VAL A 17 -35.32 14.66 -14.79
C VAL A 17 -34.12 14.02 -15.48
N LYS A 18 -33.00 14.74 -15.61
CA LYS A 18 -31.82 14.24 -16.34
C LYS A 18 -30.68 13.86 -15.39
N LEU A 19 -30.34 14.72 -14.43
CA LEU A 19 -29.15 14.53 -13.60
C LEU A 19 -29.41 13.51 -12.48
N THR A 20 -30.43 13.75 -11.66
CA THR A 20 -30.76 12.98 -10.47
C THR A 20 -30.97 11.49 -10.75
N PRO A 21 -31.74 11.06 -11.77
CA PRO A 21 -31.93 9.63 -12.05
C PRO A 21 -30.65 8.95 -12.53
N THR A 22 -29.82 9.66 -13.31
CA THR A 22 -28.52 9.17 -13.78
C THR A 22 -27.55 9.02 -12.61
N TYR A 23 -27.54 9.99 -11.70
CA TYR A 23 -26.71 9.97 -10.50
C TYR A 23 -27.10 8.82 -9.57
N TYR A 24 -28.39 8.63 -9.30
CA TYR A 24 -28.86 7.52 -8.47
C TYR A 24 -28.54 6.16 -9.08
N LYS A 25 -28.71 5.97 -10.40
CA LYS A 25 -28.29 4.74 -11.08
C LYS A 25 -26.79 4.48 -10.93
N ASN A 26 -25.97 5.52 -11.05
CA ASN A 26 -24.53 5.38 -10.87
C ASN A 26 -24.17 4.99 -9.43
N ILE A 27 -24.82 5.59 -8.43
CA ILE A 27 -24.65 5.19 -7.02
C ILE A 27 -25.10 3.75 -6.80
N ASP A 28 -26.27 3.39 -7.32
CA ASP A 28 -26.84 2.05 -7.19
C ASP A 28 -25.89 1.00 -7.78
N HIS A 29 -25.31 1.27 -8.96
CA HIS A 29 -24.28 0.43 -9.56
C HIS A 29 -22.96 0.37 -8.76
N LEU A 30 -22.65 1.39 -7.96
CA LEU A 30 -21.45 1.41 -7.10
C LEU A 30 -21.67 0.65 -5.78
N LEU A 31 -22.89 0.73 -5.23
CA LEU A 31 -23.26 0.17 -3.94
C LEU A 31 -23.73 -1.29 -4.03
N ASN A 32 -24.44 -1.65 -5.09
CA ASN A 32 -25.00 -2.99 -5.27
C ASN A 32 -24.15 -3.80 -6.26
N ASP A 33 -23.74 -5.01 -5.85
CA ASP A 33 -23.09 -5.98 -6.74
C ASP A 33 -24.13 -6.60 -7.66
N PHE A 34 -24.55 -5.84 -8.67
CA PHE A 34 -25.19 -6.43 -9.84
C PHE A 34 -24.10 -7.25 -10.52
N GLY A 35 -24.20 -8.58 -10.54
CA GLY A 35 -23.22 -9.52 -11.13
C GLY A 35 -22.90 -9.33 -12.62
N ARG A 36 -23.24 -8.19 -13.21
CA ARG A 36 -22.62 -7.68 -14.43
C ARG A 36 -21.21 -7.20 -14.09
N PHE A 37 -20.27 -7.53 -14.97
CA PHE A 37 -18.88 -7.06 -14.91
C PHE A 37 -18.88 -5.55 -14.62
N ARG A 38 -18.37 -5.12 -13.44
CA ARG A 38 -18.20 -3.69 -13.12
C ARG A 38 -17.52 -3.05 -14.33
N GLU A 39 -18.11 -1.98 -14.88
CA GLU A 39 -17.43 -1.21 -15.92
C GLU A 39 -16.12 -0.71 -15.34
N LEU A 40 -15.02 -1.36 -15.74
CA LEU A 40 -13.71 -1.04 -15.22
C LEU A 40 -13.35 0.36 -15.67
N SER A 41 -12.66 1.10 -14.80
CA SER A 41 -12.19 2.42 -15.16
C SER A 41 -11.34 2.36 -16.43
N SER A 42 -11.63 3.25 -17.38
CA SER A 42 -11.00 3.28 -18.71
C SER A 42 -9.46 3.32 -18.68
N TRP A 43 -8.89 3.91 -17.63
CA TRP A 43 -7.44 4.02 -17.44
C TRP A 43 -6.73 2.67 -17.26
N ARG A 44 -7.44 1.60 -16.87
CA ARG A 44 -6.82 0.29 -16.55
C ARG A 44 -6.18 -0.39 -17.75
N LYS A 45 -6.76 -0.22 -18.94
CA LYS A 45 -6.20 -0.76 -20.19
C LYS A 45 -4.84 -0.13 -20.51
N GLU A 46 -4.77 1.19 -20.41
CA GLU A 46 -3.53 1.95 -20.61
C GLU A 46 -2.50 1.63 -19.52
N PHE A 47 -2.92 1.55 -18.26
CA PHE A 47 -2.05 1.20 -17.15
C PHE A 47 -1.41 -0.18 -17.33
N LYS A 48 -2.20 -1.20 -17.67
CA LYS A 48 -1.69 -2.55 -17.93
C LYS A 48 -0.67 -2.56 -19.06
N ARG A 49 -0.93 -1.83 -20.15
CA ARG A 49 0.01 -1.71 -21.27
C ARG A 49 1.34 -1.09 -20.82
N ASP A 50 1.29 0.05 -20.13
CA ASP A 50 2.49 0.77 -19.70
C ASP A 50 3.27 -0.01 -18.63
N TRP A 51 2.56 -0.74 -17.77
CA TRP A 51 3.15 -1.68 -16.80
C TRP A 51 3.92 -2.80 -17.50
N LEU A 52 3.29 -3.51 -18.43
CA LEU A 52 3.94 -4.58 -19.19
C LEU A 52 5.14 -4.07 -19.99
N HIS A 53 5.03 -2.87 -20.56
CA HIS A 53 6.17 -2.21 -21.19
C HIS A 53 7.33 -2.00 -20.18
N ALA A 54 7.05 -1.51 -18.98
CA ALA A 54 8.05 -1.32 -17.94
C ALA A 54 8.68 -2.65 -17.45
N VAL A 55 7.89 -3.73 -17.34
CA VAL A 55 8.40 -5.08 -17.04
C VAL A 55 9.40 -5.53 -18.10
N ASN A 56 9.05 -5.39 -19.38
CA ASN A 56 9.85 -5.92 -20.49
C ASN A 56 11.03 -5.01 -20.88
N THR A 57 11.11 -3.78 -20.37
CA THR A 57 12.19 -2.86 -20.72
C THR A 57 13.48 -3.23 -19.97
N PRO A 58 14.57 -3.59 -20.64
CA PRO A 58 15.80 -3.98 -19.94
C PRO A 58 16.38 -2.83 -19.11
N ILE A 59 16.86 -3.15 -17.91
CA ILE A 59 17.68 -2.25 -17.08
C ILE A 59 19.15 -2.52 -17.40
N THR A 60 19.91 -1.47 -17.71
CA THR A 60 21.37 -1.57 -17.87
C THR A 60 21.96 -1.89 -16.50
N ALA A 61 22.59 -3.06 -16.35
CA ALA A 61 23.28 -3.47 -15.14
C ALA A 61 24.77 -3.05 -15.19
N PRO A 62 25.34 -2.52 -14.09
CA PRO A 62 24.70 -2.19 -12.82
C PRO A 62 23.77 -0.97 -12.95
N LEU A 63 22.71 -0.93 -12.14
CA LEU A 63 21.78 0.19 -12.10
C LEU A 63 22.57 1.48 -11.81
N ASN A 64 22.36 2.52 -12.62
CA ASN A 64 23.03 3.80 -12.41
C ASN A 64 22.70 4.33 -10.99
N PRO A 65 23.71 4.65 -10.16
CA PRO A 65 23.52 5.04 -8.76
C PRO A 65 22.71 6.33 -8.58
N LYS A 66 22.56 7.12 -9.65
CA LYS A 66 21.66 8.29 -9.69
C LYS A 66 20.19 7.89 -9.53
N TYR A 67 19.82 6.68 -9.97
CA TYR A 67 18.47 6.15 -9.87
C TYR A 67 18.32 5.36 -8.57
N ARG A 68 17.54 5.91 -7.64
CA ARG A 68 17.22 5.29 -6.34
C ARG A 68 15.75 4.88 -6.33
N PRO A 69 15.39 3.67 -6.84
CA PRO A 69 14.04 3.14 -6.70
C PRO A 69 13.79 2.70 -5.25
N ASP A 70 12.66 3.12 -4.70
CA ASP A 70 12.13 2.69 -3.41
C ASP A 70 10.70 2.16 -3.64
N PRO A 71 10.51 0.82 -3.71
CA PRO A 71 9.20 0.22 -3.92
C PRO A 71 8.28 0.33 -2.69
N HIS A 72 8.78 0.56 -1.48
CA HIS A 72 7.94 0.74 -0.29
C HIS A 72 7.23 2.09 -0.31
N ARG A 73 7.95 3.15 -0.68
CA ARG A 73 7.38 4.50 -0.82
C ARG A 73 6.79 4.75 -2.21
N TRP A 74 7.04 3.84 -3.16
CA TRP A 74 6.73 3.99 -4.58
C TRP A 74 7.36 5.24 -5.20
N VAL A 75 8.67 5.44 -4.97
CA VAL A 75 9.43 6.61 -5.42
C VAL A 75 10.65 6.16 -6.22
N CYS A 76 11.01 6.89 -7.27
CA CYS A 76 12.23 6.68 -8.02
C CYS A 76 12.74 8.00 -8.58
N THR A 77 14.04 8.26 -8.43
CA THR A 77 14.69 9.48 -8.94
C THR A 77 14.92 9.48 -10.47
N CYS A 78 14.46 8.45 -11.18
CA CYS A 78 14.62 8.39 -12.63
C CYS A 78 13.66 9.36 -13.36
N PRO A 79 14.10 9.99 -14.47
CA PRO A 79 13.24 10.92 -15.23
C PRO A 79 11.94 10.30 -15.75
N ASN A 80 11.90 8.97 -15.91
CA ASN A 80 10.75 8.30 -16.49
C ASN A 80 9.56 8.27 -15.52
N LEU A 81 9.79 8.30 -14.20
CA LEU A 81 8.71 8.24 -13.22
C LEU A 81 7.71 9.38 -13.39
N VAL A 82 8.21 10.61 -13.55
CA VAL A 82 7.37 11.81 -13.70
C VAL A 82 6.84 12.00 -15.12
N LYS A 83 7.43 11.31 -16.11
CA LYS A 83 6.99 11.37 -17.50
C LYS A 83 5.79 10.47 -17.79
N THR A 84 5.68 9.34 -17.10
CA THR A 84 4.55 8.41 -17.31
C THR A 84 3.32 8.92 -16.58
N ARG A 85 2.15 8.83 -17.23
CA ARG A 85 0.84 9.19 -16.65
C ARG A 85 0.56 8.45 -15.33
N PHE A 86 1.07 7.24 -15.23
CA PHE A 86 0.80 6.32 -14.12
C PHE A 86 1.85 6.36 -13.02
N LEU A 87 2.86 7.24 -13.10
CA LEU A 87 3.92 7.31 -12.09
C LEU A 87 4.57 5.95 -11.87
N ILE A 88 4.91 5.29 -12.98
CA ILE A 88 5.62 4.01 -13.00
C ILE A 88 6.90 4.15 -13.82
N CYS A 89 7.91 3.35 -13.49
CA CYS A 89 9.12 3.22 -14.27
C CYS A 89 9.64 1.79 -14.19
N LYS A 90 10.46 1.39 -15.16
CA LYS A 90 11.08 0.05 -15.20
C LYS A 90 11.79 -0.31 -13.89
N HIS A 91 12.45 0.66 -13.23
CA HIS A 91 13.14 0.42 -11.97
C HIS A 91 12.20 0.06 -10.81
N LEU A 92 11.01 0.66 -10.72
CA LEU A 92 10.03 0.34 -9.67
C LEU A 92 9.33 -0.97 -9.98
N VAL A 93 8.85 -1.12 -11.21
CA VAL A 93 8.08 -2.28 -11.65
C VAL A 93 8.91 -3.56 -11.60
N GLN A 94 10.21 -3.49 -11.88
CA GLN A 94 11.12 -4.64 -11.76
C GLN A 94 11.72 -4.80 -10.36
N SER A 95 11.45 -3.88 -9.42
CA SER A 95 11.85 -4.01 -8.01
C SER A 95 10.76 -4.62 -7.12
N VAL A 96 9.64 -5.06 -7.72
CA VAL A 96 8.55 -5.77 -7.06
C VAL A 96 8.36 -7.16 -7.68
N HIS A 97 7.73 -8.07 -6.93
CA HIS A 97 7.38 -9.39 -7.44
C HIS A 97 6.42 -9.31 -8.65
N PRO A 98 6.50 -10.29 -9.57
CA PRO A 98 5.57 -10.38 -10.69
C PRO A 98 4.10 -10.42 -10.21
N VAL A 99 3.27 -9.59 -10.83
CA VAL A 99 1.85 -9.46 -10.49
C VAL A 99 0.98 -10.38 -11.35
N THR A 100 -0.06 -10.98 -10.76
CA THR A 100 -1.04 -11.80 -11.48
C THR A 100 -2.02 -10.94 -12.29
N PRO A 101 -2.79 -11.50 -13.24
CA PRO A 101 -3.79 -10.73 -13.98
C PRO A 101 -4.87 -10.05 -13.11
N THR A 102 -5.20 -10.63 -11.95
CA THR A 102 -6.17 -10.07 -10.99
C THR A 102 -5.70 -8.74 -10.40
N PHE A 103 -4.39 -8.52 -10.29
CA PHE A 103 -3.82 -7.23 -9.90
C PHE A 103 -4.39 -6.05 -10.70
N PHE A 104 -4.50 -6.17 -12.02
CA PHE A 104 -5.01 -5.08 -12.86
C PHE A 104 -6.51 -4.82 -12.68
N LEU A 105 -7.22 -5.76 -12.06
CA LEU A 105 -8.63 -5.66 -11.70
C LEU A 105 -8.85 -5.11 -10.28
N GLU A 106 -7.85 -5.19 -9.42
CA GLU A 106 -8.01 -4.87 -7.99
C GLU A 106 -7.15 -3.68 -7.56
N VAL A 107 -6.11 -3.33 -8.33
CA VAL A 107 -5.18 -2.24 -7.98
C VAL A 107 -5.92 -0.92 -7.78
N GLN A 108 -5.58 -0.28 -6.65
CA GLN A 108 -6.12 1.00 -6.24
C GLN A 108 -5.10 2.11 -6.45
N ARG A 109 -5.59 3.26 -6.94
CA ARG A 109 -4.78 4.46 -7.15
C ARG A 109 -5.05 5.48 -6.04
N ASN A 110 -4.01 5.81 -5.28
CA ASN A 110 -4.05 6.80 -4.22
C ASN A 110 -3.71 8.20 -4.73
N ARG A 111 -4.12 9.22 -3.97
CA ARG A 111 -3.73 10.63 -4.21
C ARG A 111 -2.42 11.02 -3.52
N THR A 112 -1.96 10.19 -2.60
CA THR A 112 -0.71 10.34 -1.85
C THR A 112 0.18 9.13 -2.08
N ILE A 113 1.46 9.24 -1.76
CA ILE A 113 2.38 8.11 -1.79
C ILE A 113 2.04 7.09 -0.69
N PRO A 114 2.18 5.77 -0.94
CA PRO A 114 2.44 5.17 -2.24
C PRO A 114 1.22 5.32 -3.17
N PHE A 115 1.46 5.76 -4.41
CA PHE A 115 0.40 6.08 -5.39
C PHE A 115 -0.41 4.85 -5.83
N TRP A 116 0.14 3.66 -5.66
CA TRP A 116 -0.50 2.39 -5.98
C TRP A 116 -0.50 1.51 -4.74
N ALA A 117 -1.68 0.95 -4.43
CA ALA A 117 -1.87 0.03 -3.32
C ALA A 117 -2.49 -1.28 -3.83
N HIS A 118 -1.85 -2.39 -3.48
CA HIS A 118 -2.35 -3.73 -3.74
C HIS A 118 -1.56 -4.76 -2.93
N LEU A 119 -2.19 -5.86 -2.50
CA LEU A 119 -1.55 -6.93 -1.73
C LEU A 119 -0.37 -7.60 -2.46
N LEU A 120 -0.46 -7.67 -3.80
CA LEU A 120 0.57 -8.25 -4.67
C LEU A 120 1.75 -7.31 -4.98
N LEU A 121 1.73 -6.05 -4.53
CA LEU A 121 2.88 -5.15 -4.70
C LEU A 121 3.91 -5.36 -3.60
N VAL A 122 4.59 -6.50 -3.66
CA VAL A 122 5.62 -6.88 -2.69
C VAL A 122 7.00 -6.55 -3.26
N PRO A 123 7.82 -5.72 -2.59
CA PRO A 123 9.20 -5.46 -2.98
C PRO A 123 10.06 -6.72 -3.06
N LEU A 124 10.97 -6.84 -4.03
CA LEU A 124 11.91 -7.98 -4.13
C LEU A 124 12.92 -8.03 -2.96
N ASN A 125 13.20 -6.88 -2.35
CA ASN A 125 14.13 -6.74 -1.23
C ASN A 125 13.47 -6.95 0.13
N SER A 126 12.16 -7.21 0.20
CA SER A 126 11.59 -7.75 1.44
C SER A 126 12.01 -9.20 1.53
N CYS A 127 12.85 -9.53 2.52
CA CYS A 127 13.10 -10.89 2.93
C CYS A 127 11.72 -11.58 3.09
N PRO A 128 11.38 -12.61 2.31
CA PRO A 128 10.17 -13.35 2.57
C PRO A 128 10.34 -14.02 3.94
N PRO A 129 9.31 -14.07 4.81
CA PRO A 129 9.32 -15.06 5.88
C PRO A 129 9.59 -16.43 5.25
N PRO A 130 10.37 -17.32 5.88
CA PRO A 130 10.66 -18.62 5.30
C PRO A 130 9.33 -19.31 5.01
N LEU A 131 8.98 -19.38 3.73
CA LEU A 131 7.94 -20.28 3.24
C LEU A 131 8.44 -21.67 3.62
N ALA A 132 7.85 -22.21 4.67
CA ALA A 132 8.01 -23.59 5.05
C ALA A 132 7.81 -24.43 3.79
N THR A 133 8.87 -25.17 3.43
CA THR A 133 8.87 -26.19 2.40
C THR A 133 7.91 -27.29 2.83
N ALA A 134 6.61 -27.08 2.70
CA ALA A 134 5.65 -28.15 2.67
C ALA A 134 5.70 -28.72 1.26
N ALA A 135 6.62 -29.67 1.07
CA ALA A 135 6.55 -30.59 -0.06
C ALA A 135 5.11 -31.12 -0.13
N ILE A 136 4.43 -30.85 -1.23
CA ILE A 136 3.21 -31.55 -1.61
C ILE A 136 3.68 -32.85 -2.28
N PRO A 137 3.54 -34.03 -1.67
CA PRO A 137 3.73 -35.27 -2.40
C PRO A 137 2.49 -35.47 -3.27
N VAL A 138 2.72 -35.58 -4.58
CA VAL A 138 1.72 -36.03 -5.55
C VAL A 138 1.42 -37.51 -5.30
N PRO A 139 0.16 -37.94 -5.03
CA PRO A 139 -0.19 -39.34 -5.06
C PRO A 139 -0.82 -39.71 -6.41
N VAL A 140 -0.22 -40.71 -7.05
CA VAL A 140 -0.72 -41.41 -8.23
C VAL A 140 -1.95 -42.25 -7.85
N PRO A 141 -3.00 -42.37 -8.69
CA PRO A 141 -4.21 -43.13 -8.35
C PRO A 141 -4.07 -44.63 -8.66
N GLY A 142 -4.53 -45.47 -7.73
CA GLY A 142 -4.69 -46.94 -7.85
C GLY A 142 -5.49 -47.52 -6.67
N PRO A 143 -6.16 -48.68 -6.81
CA PRO A 143 -7.60 -48.82 -6.56
C PRO A 143 -8.03 -49.37 -5.19
N VAL A 144 -9.25 -48.94 -4.81
CA VAL A 144 -10.37 -49.60 -4.08
C VAL A 144 -10.03 -50.60 -2.97
N ASN A 145 -10.57 -50.37 -1.76
CA ASN A 145 -11.45 -51.30 -1.03
C ASN A 145 -12.10 -50.63 0.19
N GLU A 146 -13.36 -51.01 0.40
CA GLU A 146 -14.33 -50.60 1.42
C GLU A 146 -13.96 -51.17 2.79
N GLU A 147 -14.28 -50.44 3.87
CA GLU A 147 -14.87 -51.00 5.11
C GLU A 147 -15.22 -49.87 6.11
N GLU A 148 -16.39 -50.03 6.72
CA GLU A 148 -17.07 -49.17 7.69
C GLU A 148 -16.40 -49.18 9.08
N ILE A 149 -16.71 -48.20 9.95
CA ILE A 149 -17.35 -48.40 11.28
C ILE A 149 -17.36 -47.09 12.09
N GLU A 150 -18.50 -46.91 12.77
CA GLU A 150 -19.03 -45.81 13.57
C GLU A 150 -18.33 -45.40 14.88
N SER A 151 -18.76 -44.22 15.35
CA SER A 151 -19.17 -43.85 16.73
C SER A 151 -18.14 -43.29 17.72
N GLY A 152 -18.57 -42.24 18.44
CA GLY A 152 -18.08 -41.89 19.77
C GLY A 152 -18.07 -40.39 20.09
N ASP A 153 -19.22 -39.83 20.47
CA ASP A 153 -19.32 -38.56 21.21
C ASP A 153 -18.61 -38.66 22.56
N GLU A 154 -18.12 -37.54 23.10
CA GLU A 154 -18.34 -37.13 24.51
C GLU A 154 -17.88 -35.67 24.72
N ALA A 155 -18.68 -34.93 25.50
CA ALA A 155 -18.48 -33.53 25.88
C ALA A 155 -18.18 -33.42 27.38
N SER A 156 -17.32 -32.48 27.82
CA SER A 156 -17.17 -32.03 29.21
C SER A 156 -16.04 -30.99 29.29
N ASP A 157 -15.97 -30.02 30.18
CA ASP A 157 -16.88 -29.11 30.89
C ASP A 157 -15.96 -27.97 31.39
N GLY A 158 -16.49 -26.76 31.58
CA GLY A 158 -15.72 -25.52 31.76
C GLY A 158 -15.04 -25.34 33.13
N VAL A 159 -14.06 -24.43 33.19
CA VAL A 159 -13.82 -23.55 34.36
C VAL A 159 -13.23 -22.21 33.88
N GLU A 160 -13.75 -21.13 34.44
CA GLU A 160 -13.42 -19.71 34.19
C GLU A 160 -12.11 -19.26 34.88
N ASP A 161 -11.73 -18.03 34.53
CA ASP A 161 -10.91 -17.05 35.27
C ASP A 161 -9.38 -17.05 35.03
N ASP A 162 -8.89 -16.09 34.23
CA ASP A 162 -8.16 -14.92 34.77
C ASP A 162 -7.89 -13.88 33.67
N LEU A 163 -8.23 -12.63 33.96
CA LEU A 163 -8.06 -11.46 33.10
C LEU A 163 -6.64 -10.90 33.31
N VAL A 164 -5.72 -11.14 32.37
CA VAL A 164 -4.47 -10.38 32.30
C VAL A 164 -4.29 -9.78 30.92
N ASP A 165 -4.53 -8.47 30.87
CA ASP A 165 -4.14 -7.55 29.80
C ASP A 165 -2.62 -7.60 29.62
N THR A 166 -2.16 -8.49 28.74
CA THR A 166 -0.81 -8.43 28.18
C THR A 166 -0.99 -8.29 26.68
N PHE A 167 -1.08 -7.03 26.25
CA PHE A 167 -0.75 -6.58 24.91
C PHE A 167 0.31 -7.52 24.33
N CYS A 168 -0.07 -8.28 23.30
CA CYS A 168 0.81 -9.22 22.63
C CYS A 168 2.13 -8.52 22.32
N GLN A 169 3.19 -8.91 23.03
CA GLN A 169 4.55 -8.75 22.53
C GLN A 169 4.58 -9.54 21.22
N GLN A 170 4.33 -8.83 20.11
CA GLN A 170 4.81 -9.27 18.82
C GLN A 170 6.31 -9.52 19.03
N LEU A 171 6.70 -10.79 18.90
CA LEU A 171 8.08 -11.22 18.92
C LEU A 171 8.86 -10.38 17.91
N ASP A 172 9.52 -9.33 18.40
CA ASP A 172 10.35 -8.45 17.59
C ASP A 172 11.61 -9.25 17.26
N THR A 173 11.55 -9.99 16.15
CA THR A 173 12.61 -10.87 15.66
C THR A 173 13.76 -10.10 15.01
N LYS A 174 13.80 -8.79 15.19
CA LYS A 174 14.87 -7.92 14.70
C LYS A 174 16.01 -7.88 15.70
N THR A 175 17.22 -7.90 15.16
CA THR A 175 18.43 -7.71 15.96
C THR A 175 18.48 -6.29 16.51
N PHE A 176 19.13 -6.09 17.65
CA PHE A 176 19.39 -4.76 18.22
C PHE A 176 19.95 -3.78 17.18
N GLN A 177 20.84 -4.26 16.30
CA GLN A 177 21.45 -3.45 15.25
C GLN A 177 20.42 -2.97 14.22
N GLU A 178 19.50 -3.83 13.79
CA GLU A 178 18.43 -3.45 12.85
C GLU A 178 17.47 -2.43 13.47
N HIS A 179 17.16 -2.57 14.76
CA HIS A 179 16.39 -1.58 15.51
C HIS A 179 17.10 -0.23 15.54
N MET A 180 18.38 -0.23 15.94
CA MET A 180 19.15 0.99 16.04
C MET A 180 19.29 1.68 14.68
N LEU A 181 19.58 0.93 13.61
CA LEU A 181 19.66 1.46 12.25
C LEU A 181 18.33 2.04 11.78
N THR A 182 17.21 1.43 12.15
CA THR A 182 15.87 1.96 11.86
C THR A 182 15.64 3.30 12.55
N HIS A 183 16.01 3.42 13.83
CA HIS A 183 15.90 4.69 14.57
C HIS A 183 16.83 5.77 14.00
N VAL A 184 18.06 5.43 13.63
CA VAL A 184 19.00 6.35 12.96
C VAL A 184 18.40 6.86 11.66
N LYS A 185 17.91 5.96 10.79
CA LYS A 185 17.30 6.35 9.51
C LYS A 185 16.10 7.27 9.72
N ASN A 186 15.18 6.92 10.62
CA ASN A 186 14.01 7.73 10.90
C ASN A 186 14.38 9.12 11.44
N THR A 187 15.42 9.20 12.27
CA THR A 187 15.92 10.47 12.81
C THR A 187 16.53 11.33 11.69
N CYS A 188 17.35 10.75 10.81
CA CYS A 188 17.90 11.45 9.65
C CYS A 188 16.81 11.96 8.70
N ASP A 189 15.87 11.10 8.30
CA ASP A 189 14.75 11.47 7.42
C ASP A 189 13.88 12.58 8.06
N PHE A 190 13.74 12.57 9.39
CA PHE A 190 13.04 13.63 10.13
C PHE A 190 13.83 14.95 10.12
N CYS A 191 15.14 14.92 10.37
CA CYS A 191 16.00 16.09 10.29
C CYS A 191 15.96 16.74 8.90
N ASP A 192 16.04 15.95 7.82
CA ASP A 192 15.89 16.43 6.45
C ASP A 192 14.54 17.15 6.25
N GLY A 193 13.48 16.60 6.85
CA GLY A 193 12.15 17.20 6.87
C GLY A 193 12.10 18.55 7.60
N LEU A 194 12.80 18.68 8.73
CA LEU A 194 12.90 19.93 9.50
C LEU A 194 13.70 20.99 8.75
N GLU A 195 14.82 20.61 8.13
CA GLU A 195 15.62 21.52 7.29
C GLU A 195 14.78 22.09 6.14
N TYR A 196 13.96 21.24 5.51
CA TYR A 196 13.04 21.67 4.48
C TYR A 196 12.01 22.69 4.99
N GLN A 197 11.59 22.64 6.26
CA GLN A 197 10.65 23.62 6.82
C GLN A 197 11.27 25.01 7.04
N ILE A 198 12.60 25.11 7.19
CA ILE A 198 13.29 26.39 7.44
C ILE A 198 13.01 27.40 6.33
N GLN A 199 12.98 26.96 5.06
CA GLN A 199 12.71 27.86 3.94
C GLN A 199 11.29 28.46 3.94
N PHE A 200 10.35 27.84 4.65
CA PHE A 200 8.98 28.31 4.81
C PHE A 200 8.77 29.12 6.09
N ASN A 201 9.81 29.24 6.93
CA ASN A 201 9.75 29.94 8.22
C ASN A 201 8.56 29.45 9.09
N ASP A 202 8.37 28.12 9.14
CA ASP A 202 7.21 27.50 9.81
C ASP A 202 7.36 27.45 11.34
N TYR A 203 6.91 28.51 12.01
CA TYR A 203 6.87 28.61 13.47
C TYR A 203 5.94 27.59 14.14
N ARG A 204 4.92 27.09 13.42
CA ARG A 204 4.00 26.09 13.98
C ARG A 204 4.73 24.75 14.13
N MET A 205 5.51 24.35 13.13
CA MET A 205 6.35 23.16 13.22
C MET A 205 7.38 23.31 14.35
N LEU A 206 8.04 24.47 14.46
CA LEU A 206 8.99 24.75 15.54
C LEU A 206 8.33 24.58 16.93
N THR A 207 7.14 25.15 17.13
CA THR A 207 6.40 25.02 18.40
C THR A 207 6.05 23.56 18.71
N ILE A 208 5.65 22.78 17.69
CA ILE A 208 5.35 21.35 17.86
C ILE A 208 6.61 20.57 18.25
N LEU A 209 7.74 20.85 17.59
CA LEU A 209 9.02 20.22 17.86
C LEU A 209 9.49 20.50 19.29
N GLU A 210 9.45 21.74 19.73
CA GLU A 210 9.85 22.13 21.09
C GLU A 210 8.91 21.53 22.15
N ARG A 211 7.60 21.52 21.90
CA ARG A 211 6.62 21.00 22.87
C ARG A 211 6.69 19.47 22.99
N ASN A 212 6.65 18.77 21.87
CA ASN A 212 6.51 17.31 21.85
C ASN A 212 7.85 16.58 21.81
N GLY A 213 8.89 17.22 21.26
CA GLY A 213 10.24 16.66 21.13
C GLY A 213 11.19 17.01 22.27
N SER A 214 10.77 17.83 23.25
CA SER A 214 11.65 18.33 24.33
C SER A 214 12.43 17.26 25.07
N SER A 215 11.83 16.10 25.37
CA SER A 215 12.51 15.00 26.06
C SER A 215 13.63 14.39 25.21
N PHE A 216 13.38 14.20 23.92
CA PHE A 216 14.35 13.69 22.96
C PHE A 216 15.47 14.70 22.70
N LEU A 217 15.14 15.98 22.52
CA LEU A 217 16.14 17.04 22.33
C LEU A 217 17.08 17.12 23.55
N ARG A 218 16.54 17.07 24.76
CA ARG A 218 17.35 17.02 25.98
C ARG A 218 18.23 15.77 26.05
N LEU A 219 17.72 14.61 25.62
CA LEU A 219 18.53 13.39 25.56
C LEU A 219 19.69 13.57 24.58
N ALA A 220 19.43 14.09 23.38
CA ALA A 220 20.45 14.34 22.36
C ALA A 220 21.51 15.34 22.86
N ASP A 221 21.10 16.47 23.45
CA ASP A 221 22.03 17.45 24.03
C ASP A 221 22.90 16.84 25.14
N ASN A 222 22.31 16.00 26.00
CA ASN A 222 23.06 15.30 27.05
C ASN A 222 24.05 14.27 26.49
N CYS A 223 23.77 13.66 25.35
CA CYS A 223 24.70 12.77 24.68
C CYS A 223 25.87 13.57 24.06
N LEU A 224 25.55 14.63 23.31
CA LEU A 224 26.54 15.47 22.63
C LEU A 224 27.45 16.25 23.57
N SER A 225 26.97 16.61 24.76
CA SER A 225 27.77 17.30 25.77
C SER A 225 28.72 16.37 26.55
N ARG A 226 28.58 15.05 26.38
CA ARG A 226 29.41 14.03 27.04
C ARG A 226 30.44 13.39 26.11
N GLU A 227 30.41 13.73 24.83
CA GLU A 227 31.46 13.44 23.83
C GLU A 227 32.48 14.59 23.78
#